data_AF-A0A4R4YJP7-F1
#
_entry.id   AF-A0A4R4YJP7-F1
#
_cell.length_a   1.000
_cell.length_b   1.000
_cell.length_c   1.000
_cell.angle_alpha   90.00
_cell.angle_beta   90.00
_cell.angle_gamma   90.00
#
_symmetry.space_group_name_H-M   'P 1'
#
loop_
_entity.id
_entity.type
_entity.pdbx_description
1 polymer ?
#
loop_
_entity_poly.entity_id
_entity_poly.type
_entity_poly.pdbx_seq_one_letter_code
_entity_poly.pdbx_strand_id
1 'polypeptide(L)' 'MSYEAAREELVEVVRKLEAGGTTLEESLALWERGESLATTCQSWLEGARERLTKAQEASEEKSKKTN' A
#
# COMPACT_ATOMS: atom_id res chain seq x y z
N MET A 1 -7.11 -3.18 -8.58
CA MET A 1 -7.65 -3.16 -7.20
C MET A 1 -7.34 -1.80 -6.59
N SER A 2 -8.26 -1.21 -5.81
CA SER A 2 -8.03 0.05 -5.10
C SER A 2 -7.13 -0.16 -3.87
N TYR A 3 -6.57 0.93 -3.32
CA TYR A 3 -5.83 0.86 -2.06
C TYR A 3 -6.70 0.32 -0.92
N GLU A 4 -7.95 0.79 -0.77
CA GLU A 4 -8.81 0.32 0.32
C GLU A 4 -9.14 -1.17 0.19
N ALA A 5 -9.42 -1.66 -1.02
CA ALA A 5 -9.67 -3.07 -1.25
C ALA A 5 -8.42 -3.92 -0.96
N ALA A 6 -7.24 -3.46 -1.40
CA ALA A 6 -5.97 -4.14 -1.10
C ALA A 6 -5.69 -4.21 0.40
N ARG A 7 -5.96 -3.11 1.12
CA ARG A 7 -5.79 -3.01 2.57
C ARG A 7 -6.77 -3.90 3.32
N GLU A 8 -8.03 -3.92 2.92
CA GLU A 8 -9.06 -4.75 3.52
C GLU A 8 -8.71 -6.23 3.37
N GLU A 9 -8.32 -6.65 2.17
CA GLU A 9 -7.90 -8.03 1.94
C GLU A 9 -6.64 -8.40 2.74
N LEU A 10 -5.68 -7.48 2.86
CA LEU A 10 -4.47 -7.69 3.67
C LEU A 10 -4.81 -7.90 5.15
N VAL A 11 -5.75 -7.11 5.69
CA VAL A 11 -6.22 -7.28 7.06
C VAL A 11 -6.85 -8.66 7.26
N GLU A 12 -7.65 -9.14 6.30
CA GLU A 12 -8.23 -10.49 6.39
C GLU A 12 -7.19 -11.61 6.31
N VAL A 13 -6.15 -11.45 5.47
CA VAL A 13 -5.02 -12.39 5.41
C VAL A 13 -4.30 -12.46 6.75
N VAL A 14 -3.95 -11.30 7.34
CA VAL A 14 -3.29 -11.23 8.65
C VAL A 14 -4.16 -11.86 9.73
N ARG A 15 -5.45 -11.56 9.77
CA ARG A 15 -6.39 -12.17 10.73
C ARG A 15 -6.41 -13.70 10.64
N LYS A 16 -6.39 -14.25 9.43
CA LYS A 16 -6.36 -15.72 9.23
C LYS A 16 -5.05 -16.33 9.70
N LEU A 17 -3.92 -15.67 9.43
CA LEU A 17 -2.61 -16.11 9.92
C LEU A 17 -2.53 -16.07 11.45
N GLU A 18 -3.06 -15.01 12.07
CA GLU A 18 -3.08 -14.83 13.54
C GLU A 18 -4.03 -15.81 14.24
N ALA A 19 -5.16 -16.16 13.61
CA ALA A 19 -6.08 -17.16 14.14
C ALA A 19 -5.45 -18.55 14.23
N GLY A 20 -4.48 -18.85 13.36
CA GLY A 20 -3.86 -20.16 13.24
C GLY A 20 -4.86 -21.23 12.80
N GLY A 21 -4.52 -22.51 13.05
CA GLY A 21 -5.36 -23.64 12.66
C GLY A 21 -5.33 -23.99 11.16
N THR A 22 -4.49 -23.32 10.39
CA THR A 22 -4.18 -23.61 8.98
C THR A 22 -3.04 -24.61 8.86
N THR A 23 -2.99 -25.36 7.75
CA THR A 23 -1.83 -26.18 7.43
C THR A 23 -0.62 -25.30 7.09
N LEU A 24 0.57 -25.91 6.98
CA LEU A 24 1.77 -25.18 6.56
C LEU A 24 1.58 -24.60 5.15
N GLU A 25 1.05 -25.40 4.23
CA GLU A 25 0.81 -24.99 2.84
C GLU A 25 -0.18 -23.83 2.76
N GLU A 26 -1.26 -23.87 3.55
CA GLU A 26 -2.22 -22.76 3.63
C GLU A 26 -1.61 -21.50 4.24
N SER A 27 -0.76 -21.66 5.26
CA SER A 27 -0.07 -20.56 5.91
C SER A 27 0.93 -19.88 4.96
N LEU A 28 1.62 -20.66 4.13
CA LEU A 28 2.51 -20.14 3.09
C LEU A 28 1.73 -19.39 2.00
N ALA A 29 0.62 -19.96 1.53
CA ALA A 29 -0.22 -19.30 0.53
C ALA A 29 -0.81 -17.97 1.05
N LEU A 30 -1.24 -17.93 2.31
CA LEU A 30 -1.69 -16.70 2.96
C LEU A 30 -0.56 -15.68 3.07
N TRP A 31 0.65 -16.10 3.46
CA TRP A 31 1.80 -15.20 3.53
C TRP A 31 2.16 -14.60 2.17
N GLU A 32 2.27 -15.42 1.11
CA GLU A 32 2.56 -14.94 -0.24
C GLU A 32 1.50 -13.95 -0.75
N ARG A 33 0.23 -14.21 -0.43
CA ARG A 33 -0.85 -13.28 -0.73
C ARG A 33 -0.69 -11.97 0.04
N GLY A 34 -0.35 -12.04 1.32
CA GLY A 34 -0.08 -10.89 2.17
C GLY A 34 1.04 -10.00 1.61
N GLU A 35 2.17 -10.60 1.20
CA GLU A 35 3.30 -9.88 0.60
C GLU A 35 2.92 -9.16 -0.71
N SER A 36 2.13 -9.82 -1.56
CA SER A 36 1.62 -9.22 -2.80
C SER A 36 0.71 -8.01 -2.53
N LEU A 37 -0.17 -8.13 -1.53
CA LEU A 37 -1.07 -7.04 -1.11
C LEU A 37 -0.31 -5.89 -0.47
N ALA A 38 0.68 -6.18 0.38
CA ALA A 38 1.55 -5.17 0.99
C ALA A 38 2.32 -4.38 -0.07
N THR A 39 2.91 -5.07 -1.05
CA THR A 39 3.60 -4.45 -2.20
C THR A 39 2.65 -3.52 -2.96
N THR A 40 1.43 -3.98 -3.24
CA THR A 40 0.41 -3.18 -3.93
C THR A 40 0.06 -1.91 -3.13
N CYS A 41 -0.15 -2.05 -1.81
CA CYS A 41 -0.43 -0.91 -0.94
C CYS A 41 0.73 0.10 -0.93
N GLN A 42 1.96 -0.39 -0.88
CA GLN A 42 3.16 0.46 -0.90
C GLN A 42 3.26 1.24 -2.22
N SER A 43 3.03 0.61 -3.37
CA SER A 43 3.05 1.30 -4.66
C SER A 43 2.01 2.42 -4.76
N TRP A 44 0.82 2.22 -4.18
CA TRP A 44 -0.20 3.27 -4.12
C TRP A 44 0.25 4.46 -3.27
N LEU A 45 0.82 4.20 -2.09
CA LEU A 45 1.30 5.22 -1.18
C LEU A 45 2.49 6.00 -1.76
N GLU A 46 3.41 5.32 -2.43
CA GLU A 46 4.54 5.96 -3.11
C GLU A 46 4.06 6.87 -4.23
N GLY A 47 3.15 6.38 -5.10
CA GLY A 47 2.57 7.21 -6.14
C GLY A 47 1.81 8.43 -5.58
N ALA A 48 1.19 8.32 -4.41
CA ALA A 48 0.56 9.45 -3.74
C ALA A 48 1.60 10.44 -3.18
N ARG A 49 2.71 9.95 -2.62
CA ARG A 49 3.83 10.77 -2.14
C ARG A 49 4.45 11.57 -3.27
N GLU A 50 4.77 10.93 -4.40
CA GLU A 50 5.36 11.61 -5.56
C GLU A 50 4.47 12.73 -6.10
N ARG A 51 3.15 12.51 -6.17
CA ARG A 51 2.21 13.54 -6.61
C ARG A 51 2.19 14.73 -5.67
N LEU A 52 2.27 14.50 -4.37
CA LEU A 52 2.32 15.57 -3.36
C LEU A 52 3.63 16.36 -3.50
N THR A 53 4.77 15.68 -3.62
CA THR A 53 6.08 16.33 -3.80
C THR A 53 6.07 17.23 -5.04
N LYS A 54 5.60 16.72 -6.19
CA LYS A 54 5.50 17.51 -7.43
C LYS A 54 4.56 18.72 -7.29
N ALA A 55 3.45 18.58 -6.57
CA ALA A 55 2.54 19.69 -6.31
C ALA A 55 3.17 20.77 -5.42
N GLN A 56 3.98 20.37 -4.43
CA GLN A 56 4.73 21.29 -3.57
C GLN A 56 5.79 22.06 -4.36
N GLU A 57 6.62 21.36 -5.15
CA GLU A 57 7.64 21.97 -6.01
C GLU A 57 7.02 22.98 -7.01
N ALA A 58 5.91 22.60 -7.65
CA ALA A 58 5.20 23.49 -8.57
C ALA A 58 4.63 24.74 -7.87
N SER A 59 4.23 24.62 -6.60
CA SER A 59 3.77 25.76 -5.79
C SER A 59 4.93 26.70 -5.43
N GLU A 60 6.09 26.15 -5.08
CA GLU A 60 7.29 26.94 -4.76
C GLU A 60 7.84 27.68 -5.98
N GLU A 61 7.85 27.04 -7.15
CA GLU A 61 8.30 27.66 -8.39
C GLU A 61 7.39 28.83 -8.82
N LYS A 62 6.06 28.68 -8.68
CA LYS A 62 5.11 29.78 -8.92
C LYS A 62 5.33 30.97 -7.98
N SER A 63 5.62 30.71 -6.72
CA SER A 63 5.89 31.76 -5.72
C SER A 63 7.14 32.58 -6.09
N LYS A 64 8.23 31.91 -6.50
CA LYS A 64 9.48 32.56 -6.92
C LYS A 64 9.35 33.38 -8.21
N LYS A 65 8.39 33.06 -9.08
CA LYS A 65 8.18 33.77 -10.35
C LYS A 65 7.32 35.03 -10.21
N THR A 66 6.68 35.21 -9.05
CA THR A 66 5.71 36.29 -8.80
C THR A 66 6.28 37.42 -7.91
N ASN A 67 7.55 37.30 -7.48
CA ASN A 67 8.27 38.26 -6.66
C ASN A 67 9.58 38.66 -7.36
#